data_AF-A0A2E4WIA6-F1
#
_entry.id   AF-A0A2E4WIA6-F1
#
_cell.length_a   1.000
_cell.length_b   1.000
_cell.length_c   1.000
_cell.angle_alpha   90.00
_cell.angle_beta   90.00
_cell.angle_gamma   90.00
#
_symmetry.space_group_name_H-M   'P 1'
#
loop_
_entity.id
_entity.type
_entity.pdbx_description
1 polymer ?
#
loop_
_entity_poly.entity_id
_entity_poly.type
_entity_poly.pdbx_seq_one_letter_code
_entity_poly.pdbx_strand_id
1 'polypeptide(L)'
;MNKSHNTETISQKIKLITGREPNEEESSFLNKWRQMHFAEKLISSLIKYHDENKIFFSVNHSIAKSPISKKTIEQVIDKSINDIQCKNGKAEKSLLFCRTPHSDVKGVKEIISKIQKIANSKKIKTFFSFSSLDEEISIFAFSISGFNQIENTTEINEGDLVLLFSSFPKNQSALSVFLENIASKPGCVIKRVEPNDVHLSIASFSRFYKKGITINNEFDIKSNEIMFVGIINKRIKSLVKDLVAKYKISLTTLGSISSVSDPVLRFPSPTKIDLPISCLDIFNDDDFNSVELINDWNKINELKKDHPEIQNSFLSYNDVLLKLIISDEWLENSRNSIINTDDILFSFTNEANITNFDTQRGAQETFSKAIRRIVCYGGIPELTLVGFNIPDNISDHDYNYIREFDEGIKKASSLLEIPVSSANVSFDSNLKRPFISVIAKGRLSKNSHPISSAFKSPGDFILILGSHRGELGCSLYARIMSVKTKSFLPMIDLVMERQIRQVILTGNEIGIIKSVIDVSVGGLSTSIANSIVQSGHNFGAKIHLSSKIENEELLFGETKGLMIITISEESIIEIERLCMNLGVPCTTIGRVTDNGHFSFNDLIDINCDNFIQQITKSKNHFFI
;
A
#
# COMPACT_ATOMS: atom_id res chain seq x y z
N MET A 1 22.05 -33.80 -10.34
CA MET A 1 22.02 -34.76 -9.21
C MET A 1 20.87 -34.36 -8.31
N ASN A 2 19.82 -35.19 -8.29
CA ASN A 2 18.60 -34.99 -7.50
C ASN A 2 18.94 -34.98 -6.00
N LYS A 3 18.72 -33.85 -5.32
CA LYS A 3 18.51 -33.87 -3.87
C LYS A 3 17.04 -34.25 -3.64
N SER A 4 16.78 -35.55 -3.49
CA SER A 4 15.55 -36.01 -2.83
C SER A 4 15.68 -35.70 -1.34
N HIS A 5 15.18 -34.53 -0.92
CA HIS A 5 14.93 -34.29 0.50
C HIS A 5 13.57 -34.90 0.83
N ASN A 6 13.58 -35.87 1.74
CA ASN A 6 12.37 -36.38 2.40
C ASN A 6 11.75 -35.20 3.17
N THR A 7 10.84 -34.46 2.55
CA THR A 7 9.92 -33.59 3.28
C THR A 7 8.88 -34.50 3.91
N GLU A 8 8.97 -34.68 5.23
CA GLU A 8 7.89 -35.34 5.96
C GLU A 8 6.58 -34.57 5.70
N THR A 9 5.56 -35.29 5.27
CA THR A 9 4.21 -34.74 5.06
C THR A 9 3.67 -34.14 6.37
N ILE A 10 2.76 -33.17 6.29
CA ILE A 10 2.06 -32.60 7.47
C ILE A 10 1.51 -33.72 8.37
N SER A 11 0.93 -34.77 7.77
CA SER A 11 0.42 -35.94 8.49
C SER A 11 1.49 -36.67 9.30
N GLN A 12 2.69 -36.86 8.74
CA GLN A 12 3.83 -37.48 9.46
C GLN A 12 4.29 -36.62 10.63
N LYS A 13 4.46 -35.30 10.44
CA LYS A 13 4.82 -34.37 11.52
C LYS A 13 3.79 -34.38 12.66
N ILE A 14 2.50 -34.44 12.33
CA ILE A 14 1.42 -34.55 13.32
C ILE A 14 1.45 -35.90 14.05
N LYS A 15 1.71 -36.99 13.34
CA LYS A 15 1.82 -38.33 13.94
C LYS A 15 2.98 -38.45 14.92
N LEU A 16 4.09 -37.76 14.66
CA LEU A 16 5.21 -37.67 15.59
C LEU A 16 4.84 -36.95 16.90
N ILE A 17 4.00 -35.91 16.82
CA ILE A 17 3.58 -35.14 18.00
C ILE A 17 2.46 -35.86 18.77
N THR A 18 1.46 -36.39 18.06
CA THR A 18 0.21 -36.87 18.67
C THR A 18 0.16 -38.39 18.83
N GLY A 19 1.08 -39.13 18.22
CA GLY A 19 1.04 -40.59 18.14
C GLY A 19 -0.03 -41.15 17.18
N ARG A 20 -0.80 -40.30 16.49
CA ARG A 20 -1.85 -40.70 15.53
C ARG A 20 -1.87 -39.81 14.29
N GLU A 21 -2.52 -40.28 13.24
CA GLU A 21 -2.77 -39.42 12.08
C GLU A 21 -3.88 -38.40 12.40
N PRO A 22 -3.80 -37.18 11.83
CA PRO A 22 -4.89 -36.21 11.93
C PRO A 22 -6.14 -36.76 11.24
N ASN A 23 -7.32 -36.44 11.77
CA ASN A 23 -8.58 -36.71 11.07
C ASN A 23 -8.77 -35.73 9.88
N GLU A 24 -9.85 -35.90 9.11
CA GLU A 24 -10.11 -35.05 7.94
C GLU A 24 -10.29 -33.58 8.30
N GLU A 25 -10.99 -33.30 9.40
CA GLU A 25 -11.27 -31.95 9.85
C GLU A 25 -10.01 -31.24 10.40
N GLU A 26 -9.17 -31.95 11.15
CA GLU A 26 -7.85 -31.49 11.62
C GLU A 26 -6.92 -31.22 10.45
N SER A 27 -6.91 -32.09 9.44
CA SER A 27 -6.12 -31.90 8.22
C SER A 27 -6.56 -30.64 7.46
N SER A 28 -7.87 -30.45 7.29
CA SER A 28 -8.44 -29.25 6.68
C SER A 28 -8.12 -27.97 7.47
N PHE A 29 -8.24 -28.04 8.80
CA PHE A 29 -7.89 -26.94 9.70
C PHE A 29 -6.41 -26.57 9.61
N LEU A 30 -5.50 -27.56 9.68
CA LEU A 30 -4.05 -27.34 9.61
C LEU A 30 -3.62 -26.74 8.26
N ASN A 31 -4.26 -27.12 7.16
CA ASN A 31 -4.01 -26.52 5.85
C ASN A 31 -4.37 -25.02 5.81
N LYS A 32 -5.51 -24.63 6.39
CA LYS A 32 -5.88 -23.21 6.51
C LYS A 32 -4.99 -22.46 7.50
N TRP A 33 -4.65 -23.11 8.62
CA TRP A 33 -3.75 -22.58 9.63
C TRP A 33 -2.39 -22.18 9.05
N ARG A 34 -1.85 -22.99 8.14
CA ARG A 34 -0.60 -22.71 7.41
C ARG A 34 -0.59 -21.31 6.78
N GLN A 35 -1.70 -20.88 6.16
CA GLN A 35 -1.80 -19.57 5.52
C GLN A 35 -1.79 -18.43 6.54
N MET A 36 -2.55 -18.56 7.62
CA MET A 36 -2.57 -17.55 8.68
C MET A 36 -1.22 -17.44 9.40
N HIS A 37 -0.58 -18.58 9.70
CA HIS A 37 0.76 -18.62 10.29
C HIS A 37 1.81 -17.98 9.38
N PHE A 38 1.72 -18.23 8.06
CA PHE A 38 2.56 -17.58 7.07
C PHE A 38 2.40 -16.04 7.10
N ALA A 39 1.17 -15.54 7.18
CA ALA A 39 0.91 -14.10 7.32
C ALA A 39 1.53 -13.50 8.59
N GLU A 40 1.38 -14.17 9.75
CA GLU A 40 1.98 -13.72 11.01
C GLU A 40 3.52 -13.66 10.92
N LYS A 41 4.15 -14.67 10.32
CA LYS A 41 5.60 -14.70 10.06
C LYS A 41 6.05 -13.55 9.15
N LEU A 42 5.35 -13.33 8.04
CA LEU A 42 5.66 -12.25 7.11
C LEU A 42 5.64 -10.88 7.80
N ILE A 43 4.58 -10.59 8.57
CA ILE A 43 4.43 -9.35 9.35
C ILE A 43 5.58 -9.18 10.35
N SER A 44 5.84 -10.20 11.16
CA SER A 44 6.88 -10.15 12.19
C SER A 44 8.29 -9.99 11.61
N SER A 45 8.53 -10.47 10.39
CA SER A 45 9.83 -10.34 9.74
C SER A 45 10.13 -8.91 9.28
N LEU A 46 9.10 -8.10 9.03
CA LEU A 46 9.21 -6.73 8.50
C LEU A 46 9.29 -5.68 9.59
N ILE A 47 8.54 -5.86 10.67
CA ILE A 47 8.45 -4.87 11.75
C ILE A 47 9.79 -4.87 12.51
N LYS A 48 10.60 -3.85 12.25
CA LYS A 48 11.92 -3.65 12.92
C LYS A 48 11.87 -2.61 14.04
N TYR A 49 10.73 -1.94 14.20
CA TYR A 49 10.56 -0.83 15.13
C TYR A 49 9.48 -1.17 16.14
N HIS A 50 9.88 -1.36 17.40
CA HIS A 50 8.97 -1.41 18.54
C HIS A 50 8.86 0.00 19.12
N ASP A 51 7.97 0.83 18.56
CA ASP A 51 7.63 2.09 19.23
C ASP A 51 6.80 1.80 20.49
N GLU A 52 7.03 2.56 21.55
CA GLU A 52 6.14 2.61 22.71
C GLU A 52 4.79 3.27 22.35
N ASN A 53 4.75 4.08 21.28
CA ASN A 53 3.56 4.81 20.81
C ASN A 53 2.79 4.11 19.67
N LYS A 54 2.60 2.77 19.75
CA LYS A 54 2.05 1.91 18.69
C LYS A 54 0.85 2.53 17.94
N ILE A 55 1.06 2.84 16.66
CA ILE A 55 0.00 3.21 15.72
C ILE A 55 -0.52 1.92 15.09
N PHE A 56 -1.81 1.63 15.26
CA PHE A 56 -2.46 0.53 14.58
C PHE A 56 -2.92 0.93 13.19
N PHE A 57 -2.89 -0.06 12.31
CA PHE A 57 -3.31 0.08 10.94
C PHE A 57 -4.08 -1.15 10.46
N SER A 58 -4.95 -0.93 9.50
CA SER A 58 -5.71 -1.97 8.81
C SER A 58 -5.81 -1.64 7.33
N VAL A 59 -5.67 -2.67 6.50
CA VAL A 59 -5.93 -2.62 5.06
C VAL A 59 -6.98 -3.63 4.75
N ASN A 60 -8.04 -3.20 4.09
CA ASN A 60 -9.03 -4.11 3.58
C ASN A 60 -9.28 -3.86 2.13
N HIS A 61 -9.47 -4.94 1.40
CA HIS A 61 -9.61 -4.93 -0.03
C HIS A 61 -10.90 -5.63 -0.44
N SER A 62 -11.46 -5.21 -1.56
CA SER A 62 -12.42 -5.99 -2.32
C SER A 62 -12.22 -5.71 -3.79
N ILE A 63 -12.17 -6.79 -4.55
CA ILE A 63 -12.33 -6.73 -6.01
C ILE A 63 -13.82 -6.81 -6.33
N ALA A 64 -14.26 -5.96 -7.24
CA ALA A 64 -15.61 -6.02 -7.77
C ALA A 64 -15.60 -5.81 -9.29
N LYS A 65 -16.44 -6.60 -9.97
CA LYS A 65 -16.85 -6.30 -11.34
C LYS A 65 -17.83 -5.15 -11.35
N SER A 66 -17.79 -4.36 -12.42
CA SER A 66 -18.80 -3.33 -12.67
C SER A 66 -20.18 -4.00 -12.85
N PRO A 67 -21.26 -3.56 -12.15
CA PRO A 67 -21.33 -2.42 -11.23
C PRO A 67 -21.02 -2.79 -9.76
N ILE A 68 -20.24 -1.96 -9.07
CA ILE A 68 -19.97 -2.18 -7.65
C ILE A 68 -21.15 -1.77 -6.75
N SER A 69 -21.45 -2.60 -5.75
CA SER A 69 -22.54 -2.33 -4.80
C SER A 69 -22.13 -1.31 -3.73
N LYS A 70 -23.10 -0.50 -3.25
CA LYS A 70 -22.87 0.39 -2.09
C LYS A 70 -22.42 -0.41 -0.86
N LYS A 71 -23.01 -1.59 -0.67
CA LYS A 71 -22.71 -2.51 0.43
C LYS A 71 -21.24 -2.93 0.41
N THR A 72 -20.68 -3.23 -0.76
CA THR A 72 -19.26 -3.61 -0.93
C THR A 72 -18.33 -2.49 -0.45
N ILE A 73 -18.59 -1.25 -0.86
CA ILE A 73 -17.77 -0.09 -0.48
C ILE A 73 -17.85 0.16 1.03
N GLU A 74 -19.06 0.14 1.59
CA GLU A 74 -19.25 0.31 3.04
C GLU A 74 -18.58 -0.81 3.83
N GLN A 75 -18.72 -2.06 3.38
CA GLN A 75 -18.11 -3.22 4.03
C GLN A 75 -16.59 -3.12 4.09
N VAL A 76 -15.92 -2.74 3.00
CA VAL A 76 -14.45 -2.62 2.97
C VAL A 76 -13.97 -1.52 3.94
N ILE A 77 -14.65 -0.38 3.94
CA ILE A 77 -14.40 0.72 4.89
C ILE A 77 -14.58 0.26 6.33
N ASP A 78 -15.75 -0.30 6.62
CA ASP A 78 -16.15 -0.70 7.96
C ASP A 78 -15.25 -1.84 8.49
N LYS A 79 -14.79 -2.74 7.60
CA LYS A 79 -13.78 -3.77 7.90
C LYS A 79 -12.50 -3.14 8.44
N SER A 80 -11.96 -2.13 7.75
CA SER A 80 -10.76 -1.42 8.18
C SER A 80 -10.94 -0.72 9.54
N ILE A 81 -12.05 0.00 9.73
CA ILE A 81 -12.32 0.69 10.99
C ILE A 81 -12.44 -0.31 12.15
N ASN A 82 -13.16 -1.41 11.95
CA ASN A 82 -13.38 -2.42 12.98
C ASN A 82 -12.06 -3.13 13.37
N ASP A 83 -11.17 -3.42 12.41
CA ASP A 83 -9.87 -4.04 12.67
C ASP A 83 -8.98 -3.14 13.56
N ILE A 84 -9.04 -1.81 13.37
CA ILE A 84 -8.40 -0.85 14.28
C ILE A 84 -9.02 -0.91 15.66
N GLN A 85 -10.35 -0.83 15.74
CA GLN A 85 -11.06 -0.79 17.02
C GLN A 85 -10.86 -2.04 17.88
N CYS A 86 -10.67 -3.20 17.25
CA CYS A 86 -10.31 -4.42 17.96
C CYS A 86 -8.96 -4.35 18.70
N LYS A 87 -8.02 -3.55 18.19
CA LYS A 87 -6.67 -3.40 18.76
C LYS A 87 -6.60 -2.30 19.81
N ASN A 88 -7.72 -1.93 20.44
CA ASN A 88 -7.85 -0.74 21.30
C ASN A 88 -7.64 0.60 20.54
N GLY A 89 -7.75 0.52 19.21
CA GLY A 89 -7.79 1.61 18.23
C GLY A 89 -9.00 2.52 18.35
N LYS A 90 -8.77 3.83 18.33
CA LYS A 90 -9.75 4.73 17.73
C LYS A 90 -9.30 5.01 16.31
N ALA A 91 -10.09 4.60 15.32
CA ALA A 91 -9.81 4.93 13.92
C ALA A 91 -9.96 6.46 13.75
N GLU A 92 -8.84 7.17 13.67
CA GLU A 92 -8.84 8.64 13.56
C GLU A 92 -8.92 9.09 12.11
N LYS A 93 -8.26 8.34 11.23
CA LYS A 93 -8.20 8.65 9.80
C LYS A 93 -8.48 7.39 9.00
N SER A 94 -9.40 7.53 8.05
CA SER A 94 -9.67 6.51 7.04
C SER A 94 -9.51 7.11 5.66
N LEU A 95 -8.92 6.32 4.76
CA LEU A 95 -8.68 6.66 3.37
C LEU A 95 -9.24 5.53 2.52
N LEU A 96 -9.78 5.91 1.37
CA LEU A 96 -10.17 4.95 0.36
C LEU A 96 -9.26 5.13 -0.84
N PHE A 97 -8.62 4.06 -1.26
CA PHE A 97 -7.86 4.03 -2.48
C PHE A 97 -8.53 3.06 -3.44
N CYS A 98 -8.67 3.45 -4.69
CA CYS A 98 -9.39 2.67 -5.69
C CYS A 98 -8.52 2.52 -6.91
N ARG A 99 -8.15 1.29 -7.25
CA ARG A 99 -7.52 0.96 -8.50
C ARG A 99 -8.59 0.59 -9.51
N THR A 100 -8.65 1.28 -10.64
CA THR A 100 -9.72 1.15 -11.64
C THR A 100 -9.13 0.95 -13.04
N PRO A 101 -9.84 0.24 -13.94
CA PRO A 101 -9.58 0.35 -15.38
C PRO A 101 -9.68 1.82 -15.82
N HIS A 102 -9.12 2.15 -16.99
CA HIS A 102 -9.22 3.50 -17.56
C HIS A 102 -10.65 4.05 -17.56
N SER A 103 -10.79 5.36 -17.34
CA SER A 103 -12.08 6.02 -17.20
C SER A 103 -12.97 5.99 -18.44
N ASP A 104 -12.35 5.79 -19.61
CA ASP A 104 -13.04 5.63 -20.89
C ASP A 104 -13.74 4.27 -21.02
N VAL A 105 -13.41 3.31 -20.15
CA VAL A 105 -14.14 2.05 -20.05
C VAL A 105 -15.56 2.33 -19.52
N LYS A 106 -16.56 1.87 -20.28
CA LYS A 106 -17.98 2.10 -20.00
C LYS A 106 -18.33 1.74 -18.54
N GLY A 107 -18.89 2.70 -17.81
CA GLY A 107 -19.35 2.53 -16.42
C GLY A 107 -18.32 2.87 -15.34
N VAL A 108 -17.04 3.09 -15.66
CA VAL A 108 -16.02 3.44 -14.66
C VAL A 108 -16.31 4.80 -14.00
N LYS A 109 -16.70 5.82 -14.78
CA LYS A 109 -17.03 7.17 -14.24
C LYS A 109 -18.19 7.14 -13.23
N GLU A 110 -19.24 6.39 -13.52
CA GLU A 110 -20.38 6.22 -12.59
C GLU A 110 -19.94 5.57 -11.28
N ILE A 111 -19.01 4.62 -11.35
CA ILE A 111 -18.47 3.93 -10.18
C ILE A 111 -17.60 4.87 -9.36
N ILE A 112 -16.71 5.65 -9.99
CA ILE A 112 -15.89 6.67 -9.32
C ILE A 112 -16.79 7.65 -8.56
N SER A 113 -17.81 8.20 -9.23
CA SER A 113 -18.78 9.13 -8.60
C SER A 113 -19.51 8.49 -7.42
N LYS A 114 -19.95 7.24 -7.57
CA LYS A 114 -20.60 6.48 -6.49
C LYS A 114 -19.69 6.26 -5.28
N ILE A 115 -18.43 5.89 -5.52
CA ILE A 115 -17.41 5.69 -4.50
C ILE A 115 -17.17 7.00 -3.74
N GLN A 116 -16.93 8.10 -4.46
CA GLN A 116 -16.71 9.42 -3.88
C GLN A 116 -17.91 9.87 -3.04
N LYS A 117 -19.14 9.70 -3.55
CA LYS A 117 -20.36 10.04 -2.81
C LYS A 117 -20.47 9.27 -1.48
N ILE A 118 -20.15 7.97 -1.49
CA ILE A 118 -20.20 7.15 -0.27
C ILE A 118 -19.11 7.57 0.70
N ALA A 119 -17.86 7.70 0.24
CA ALA A 119 -16.73 8.11 1.06
C ALA A 119 -16.91 9.51 1.67
N ASN A 120 -17.39 10.48 0.88
CA ASN A 120 -17.69 11.83 1.34
C ASN A 120 -18.77 11.83 2.43
N SER A 121 -19.79 10.97 2.33
CA SER A 121 -20.81 10.85 3.38
C SER A 121 -20.25 10.33 4.71
N LYS A 122 -19.12 9.61 4.68
CA LYS A 122 -18.35 9.15 5.85
C LYS A 122 -17.14 10.05 6.17
N LYS A 123 -16.96 11.19 5.49
CA LYS A 123 -15.78 12.09 5.61
C LYS A 123 -14.43 11.40 5.33
N ILE A 124 -14.43 10.42 4.43
CA ILE A 124 -13.25 9.66 4.02
C ILE A 124 -12.72 10.24 2.72
N LYS A 125 -11.42 10.55 2.67
CA LYS A 125 -10.76 11.00 1.44
C LYS A 125 -10.57 9.81 0.49
N THR A 126 -10.88 10.01 -0.79
CA THR A 126 -10.72 9.01 -1.85
C THR A 126 -9.55 9.33 -2.77
N PHE A 127 -8.81 8.30 -3.16
CA PHE A 127 -7.75 8.36 -4.16
C PHE A 127 -8.04 7.31 -5.22
N PHE A 128 -7.76 7.66 -6.48
CA PHE A 128 -7.91 6.74 -7.58
C PHE A 128 -6.53 6.47 -8.19
N SER A 129 -6.35 5.27 -8.72
CA SER A 129 -5.25 4.85 -9.58
C SER A 129 -5.81 4.12 -10.80
N PHE A 130 -5.39 4.52 -12.00
CA PHE A 130 -5.77 3.89 -13.24
C PHE A 130 -4.69 2.89 -13.69
N SER A 131 -5.14 1.75 -14.21
CA SER A 131 -4.27 0.71 -14.75
C SER A 131 -4.86 0.20 -16.05
N SER A 132 -4.00 0.04 -17.07
CA SER A 132 -4.37 -0.61 -18.33
C SER A 132 -4.39 -2.14 -18.22
N LEU A 133 -3.92 -2.69 -17.10
CA LEU A 133 -3.71 -4.12 -16.90
C LEU A 133 -4.84 -4.81 -16.13
N ASP A 134 -5.80 -4.03 -15.60
CA ASP A 134 -6.90 -4.58 -14.79
C ASP A 134 -8.25 -4.39 -15.48
N GLU A 135 -9.01 -5.47 -15.57
CA GLU A 135 -10.40 -5.46 -16.02
C GLU A 135 -11.38 -5.19 -14.87
N GLU A 136 -10.89 -5.19 -13.63
CA GLU A 136 -11.71 -5.15 -12.41
C GLU A 136 -11.36 -3.96 -11.52
N ILE A 137 -12.34 -3.49 -10.76
CA ILE A 137 -12.16 -2.39 -9.82
C ILE A 137 -11.77 -2.96 -8.46
N SER A 138 -10.63 -2.53 -7.97
CA SER A 138 -10.08 -2.91 -6.68
C SER A 138 -10.23 -1.75 -5.70
N ILE A 139 -10.95 -1.96 -4.61
CA ILE A 139 -11.16 -0.95 -3.57
C ILE A 139 -10.38 -1.34 -2.33
N PHE A 140 -9.61 -0.39 -1.83
CA PHE A 140 -8.79 -0.50 -0.65
C PHE A 140 -9.23 0.52 0.38
N ALA A 141 -9.73 0.06 1.52
CA ALA A 141 -9.92 0.92 2.67
C ALA A 141 -8.74 0.78 3.63
N PHE A 142 -8.25 1.94 4.02
CA PHE A 142 -7.16 2.11 4.95
C PHE A 142 -7.69 2.85 6.15
N SER A 143 -7.41 2.35 7.34
CA SER A 143 -7.72 3.04 8.59
C SER A 143 -6.50 3.02 9.50
N ILE A 144 -6.25 4.14 10.16
CA ILE A 144 -5.10 4.37 11.05
C ILE A 144 -5.62 4.82 12.41
N SER A 145 -5.03 4.31 13.49
CA SER A 145 -5.35 4.74 14.86
C SER A 145 -4.69 6.07 15.22
N GLY A 146 -5.20 6.71 16.28
CA GLY A 146 -4.48 7.79 16.95
C GLY A 146 -3.17 7.37 17.61
N PHE A 147 -2.43 8.37 18.10
CA PHE A 147 -1.16 8.21 18.83
C PHE A 147 -1.37 7.67 20.26
N ASN A 148 -0.30 7.11 20.84
CA ASN A 148 -0.19 6.69 22.24
C ASN A 148 -1.16 5.57 22.64
N GLN A 149 -1.43 4.65 21.73
CA GLN A 149 -2.24 3.50 22.07
C GLN A 149 -1.39 2.40 22.68
N ILE A 150 -1.74 2.07 23.92
CA ILE A 150 -1.15 0.93 24.62
C ILE A 150 -1.88 -0.31 24.10
N GLU A 151 -1.13 -1.18 23.45
CA GLU A 151 -1.58 -2.55 23.19
C GLU A 151 -1.76 -3.21 24.55
N ASN A 152 -3.01 -3.50 24.93
CA ASN A 152 -3.30 -4.17 26.18
C ASN A 152 -2.76 -5.60 26.09
N THR A 153 -1.52 -5.82 26.54
CA THR A 153 -1.00 -7.15 26.81
C THR A 153 -1.77 -7.70 27.99
N THR A 154 -2.89 -8.33 27.67
CA THR A 154 -3.79 -8.86 28.66
C THR A 154 -3.26 -10.21 29.08
N GLU A 155 -2.91 -10.35 30.35
CA GLU A 155 -2.57 -11.67 30.88
C GLU A 155 -3.82 -12.55 30.85
N ILE A 156 -3.77 -13.62 30.06
CA ILE A 156 -4.87 -14.55 29.92
C ILE A 156 -4.70 -15.69 30.92
N ASN A 157 -5.73 -15.87 31.74
CA ASN A 157 -5.73 -16.77 32.88
C ASN A 157 -6.65 -17.97 32.66
N GLU A 158 -6.45 -19.01 33.46
CA GLU A 158 -7.33 -20.17 33.46
C GLU A 158 -8.79 -19.80 33.81
N GLY A 159 -9.71 -20.32 33.00
CA GLY A 159 -11.14 -20.06 33.11
C GLY A 159 -11.59 -18.71 32.54
N ASP A 160 -10.69 -17.93 31.94
CA ASP A 160 -11.10 -16.80 31.11
C ASP A 160 -11.94 -17.30 29.92
N LEU A 161 -12.92 -16.50 29.52
CA LEU A 161 -13.98 -16.94 28.61
C LEU A 161 -13.63 -16.62 27.17
N VAL A 162 -13.86 -17.60 26.29
CA VAL A 162 -13.81 -17.41 24.84
C VAL A 162 -15.22 -17.11 24.35
N LEU A 163 -15.40 -15.94 23.73
CA LEU A 163 -16.68 -15.40 23.31
C LEU A 163 -16.71 -15.12 21.81
N LEU A 164 -17.89 -15.27 21.22
CA LEU A 164 -18.22 -14.81 19.88
C LEU A 164 -19.21 -13.66 19.97
N PHE A 165 -18.81 -12.51 19.48
CA PHE A 165 -19.68 -11.34 19.31
C PHE A 165 -20.10 -11.25 17.85
N SER A 166 -21.37 -10.90 17.61
CA SER A 166 -21.85 -10.70 16.24
C SER A 166 -22.90 -9.60 16.13
N SER A 167 -22.93 -8.93 14.98
CA SER A 167 -23.88 -7.85 14.73
C SER A 167 -24.21 -7.74 13.24
N PHE A 168 -25.47 -7.40 12.93
CA PHE A 168 -25.85 -7.11 11.55
C PHE A 168 -25.12 -5.84 11.04
N PRO A 169 -24.74 -5.79 9.74
CA PRO A 169 -24.08 -4.62 9.15
C PRO A 169 -24.86 -3.31 9.33
N LYS A 170 -26.20 -3.36 9.36
CA LYS A 170 -27.06 -2.19 9.62
C LYS A 170 -26.84 -1.54 11.00
N ASN A 171 -26.24 -2.25 11.95
CA ASN A 171 -25.94 -1.78 13.31
C ASN A 171 -24.46 -1.36 13.46
N GLN A 172 -23.76 -1.10 12.35
CA GLN A 172 -22.33 -0.76 12.33
C GLN A 172 -21.96 0.40 13.26
N SER A 173 -22.75 1.48 13.32
CA SER A 173 -22.43 2.63 14.18
C SER A 173 -22.42 2.26 15.66
N ALA A 174 -23.36 1.42 16.11
CA ALA A 174 -23.40 0.95 17.50
C ALA A 174 -22.30 -0.09 17.77
N LEU A 175 -22.02 -0.97 16.80
CA LEU A 175 -20.92 -1.92 16.88
C LEU A 175 -19.58 -1.21 17.03
N SER A 176 -19.34 -0.15 16.26
CA SER A 176 -18.11 0.63 16.30
C SER A 176 -17.85 1.22 17.70
N VAL A 177 -18.89 1.82 18.31
CA VAL A 177 -18.81 2.34 19.68
C VAL A 177 -18.66 1.21 20.72
N PHE A 178 -19.30 0.06 20.49
CA PHE A 178 -19.13 -1.11 21.34
C PHE A 178 -17.67 -1.60 21.34
N LEU A 179 -17.05 -1.73 20.16
CA LEU A 179 -15.66 -2.17 20.01
C LEU A 179 -14.68 -1.26 20.75
N GLU A 180 -14.82 0.06 20.61
CA GLU A 180 -14.00 1.03 21.36
C GLU A 180 -14.15 0.88 22.88
N ASN A 181 -15.38 0.65 23.36
CA ASN A 181 -15.65 0.52 24.78
C ASN A 181 -15.14 -0.80 25.36
N ILE A 182 -15.20 -1.89 24.60
CA ILE A 182 -14.81 -3.21 25.10
C ILE A 182 -13.31 -3.46 24.96
N ALA A 183 -12.68 -3.04 23.84
CA ALA A 183 -11.25 -3.23 23.60
C ALA A 183 -10.38 -2.40 24.56
N SER A 184 -10.92 -1.29 25.07
CA SER A 184 -10.29 -0.49 26.12
C SER A 184 -10.37 -1.09 27.52
N LYS A 185 -11.12 -2.19 27.73
CA LYS A 185 -11.20 -2.84 29.04
C LYS A 185 -9.98 -3.73 29.30
N PRO A 186 -9.26 -3.55 30.42
CA PRO A 186 -8.27 -4.51 30.87
C PRO A 186 -8.91 -5.89 31.03
N GLY A 187 -8.21 -6.95 30.62
CA GLY A 187 -8.80 -8.28 30.64
C GLY A 187 -9.56 -8.63 29.36
N CYS A 188 -9.53 -7.81 28.31
CA CYS A 188 -10.25 -8.09 27.07
C CYS A 188 -9.34 -8.03 25.86
N VAL A 189 -9.35 -9.10 25.07
CA VAL A 189 -8.70 -9.18 23.77
C VAL A 189 -9.76 -9.55 22.76
N ILE A 190 -9.92 -8.76 21.70
CA ILE A 190 -10.90 -9.02 20.64
C ILE A 190 -10.20 -8.95 19.29
N LYS A 191 -10.61 -9.84 18.39
CA LYS A 191 -10.15 -9.86 17.00
C LYS A 191 -11.37 -10.04 16.11
N ARG A 192 -11.44 -9.26 15.04
CA ARG A 192 -12.44 -9.46 13.98
C ARG A 192 -12.15 -10.76 13.26
N VAL A 193 -13.19 -11.51 12.91
CA VAL A 193 -13.06 -12.80 12.24
C VAL A 193 -14.00 -12.87 11.05
N GLU A 194 -13.54 -13.50 9.97
CA GLU A 194 -14.46 -13.93 8.92
C GLU A 194 -15.26 -15.15 9.40
N PRO A 195 -16.50 -15.33 8.91
CA PRO A 195 -17.31 -16.49 9.25
C PRO A 195 -16.58 -17.83 9.14
N ASN A 196 -15.79 -18.01 8.09
CA ASN A 196 -15.11 -19.27 7.82
C ASN A 196 -13.82 -19.48 8.64
N ASP A 197 -13.40 -18.46 9.40
CA ASP A 197 -12.09 -18.39 10.06
C ASP A 197 -12.18 -18.27 11.59
N VAL A 198 -13.37 -18.44 12.17
CA VAL A 198 -13.59 -18.37 13.63
C VAL A 198 -12.65 -19.34 14.36
N HIS A 199 -12.56 -20.59 13.88
CA HIS A 199 -11.69 -21.62 14.47
C HIS A 199 -10.20 -21.24 14.39
N LEU A 200 -9.75 -20.69 13.25
CA LEU A 200 -8.37 -20.24 13.06
C LEU A 200 -8.03 -19.09 14.01
N SER A 201 -8.97 -18.16 14.19
CA SER A 201 -8.77 -17.01 15.07
C SER A 201 -8.68 -17.43 16.53
N ILE A 202 -9.49 -18.40 16.97
CA ILE A 202 -9.38 -18.99 18.31
C ILE A 202 -8.02 -19.67 18.48
N ALA A 203 -7.59 -20.44 17.50
CA ALA A 203 -6.28 -21.09 17.52
C ALA A 203 -5.13 -20.08 17.54
N SER A 204 -5.27 -18.91 16.90
CA SER A 204 -4.29 -17.81 16.95
C SER A 204 -4.08 -17.32 18.37
N PHE A 205 -5.16 -17.18 19.14
CA PHE A 205 -5.05 -16.86 20.56
C PHE A 205 -4.39 -17.99 21.35
N SER A 206 -4.81 -19.24 21.11
CA SER A 206 -4.25 -20.41 21.81
C SER A 206 -2.72 -20.45 21.66
N ARG A 207 -2.22 -20.30 20.43
CA ARG A 207 -0.79 -20.26 20.12
C ARG A 207 -0.09 -19.05 20.72
N PHE A 208 -0.60 -17.83 20.49
CA PHE A 208 0.04 -16.59 20.94
C PHE A 208 0.23 -16.58 22.47
N TYR A 209 -0.79 -16.98 23.22
CA TYR A 209 -0.75 -17.03 24.67
C TYR A 209 -0.13 -18.32 25.23
N LYS A 210 0.14 -19.32 24.36
CA LYS A 210 0.60 -20.66 24.74
C LYS A 210 -0.32 -21.31 25.78
N LYS A 211 -1.64 -21.19 25.56
CA LYS A 211 -2.70 -21.68 26.45
C LYS A 211 -3.68 -22.55 25.70
N GLY A 212 -4.15 -23.62 26.34
CA GLY A 212 -5.19 -24.48 25.79
C GLY A 212 -6.52 -23.73 25.71
N ILE A 213 -7.31 -24.07 24.70
CA ILE A 213 -8.67 -23.54 24.55
C ILE A 213 -9.61 -24.73 24.35
N THR A 214 -10.60 -24.82 25.22
CA THR A 214 -11.68 -25.80 25.09
C THR A 214 -12.96 -25.08 24.71
N ILE A 215 -13.48 -25.35 23.52
CA ILE A 215 -14.82 -24.97 23.11
C ILE A 215 -15.79 -26.04 23.61
N ASN A 216 -16.81 -25.63 24.34
CA ASN A 216 -17.76 -26.56 24.99
C ASN A 216 -19.11 -26.61 24.27
N ASN A 217 -19.43 -25.56 23.51
CA ASN A 217 -20.72 -25.38 22.90
C ASN A 217 -20.60 -25.43 21.38
N GLU A 218 -21.55 -26.08 20.72
CA GLU A 218 -21.82 -25.82 19.31
C GLU A 218 -22.25 -24.36 19.16
N PHE A 219 -21.83 -23.73 18.06
CA PHE A 219 -22.18 -22.35 17.76
C PHE A 219 -22.44 -22.18 16.28
N ASP A 220 -23.50 -21.44 15.97
CA ASP A 220 -23.85 -21.13 14.59
C ASP A 220 -22.99 -20.00 14.05
N ILE A 221 -22.28 -20.28 12.97
CA ILE A 221 -21.55 -19.29 12.20
C ILE A 221 -22.54 -18.56 11.30
N LYS A 222 -22.78 -17.29 11.59
CA LYS A 222 -23.74 -16.45 10.85
C LYS A 222 -23.04 -15.68 9.73
N SER A 223 -23.08 -16.23 8.51
CA SER A 223 -22.39 -15.67 7.34
C SER A 223 -22.81 -14.25 6.92
N ASN A 224 -23.95 -13.75 7.40
CA ASN A 224 -24.47 -12.42 7.09
C ASN A 224 -24.22 -11.37 8.18
N GLU A 225 -23.58 -11.73 9.29
CA GLU A 225 -23.24 -10.84 10.40
C GLU A 225 -21.74 -10.54 10.42
N ILE A 226 -21.38 -9.38 10.98
CA ILE A 226 -20.00 -9.03 11.31
C ILE A 226 -19.65 -9.74 12.61
N MET A 227 -18.54 -10.48 12.65
CA MET A 227 -18.18 -11.34 13.78
C MET A 227 -16.82 -10.98 14.37
N PHE A 228 -16.71 -11.22 15.68
CA PHE A 228 -15.50 -11.01 16.46
C PHE A 228 -15.35 -12.14 17.47
N VAL A 229 -14.15 -12.69 17.59
CA VAL A 229 -13.79 -13.58 18.69
C VAL A 229 -13.07 -12.76 19.74
N GLY A 230 -13.41 -12.95 21.00
CA GLY A 230 -12.67 -12.35 22.10
C GLY A 230 -12.41 -13.29 23.24
N ILE A 231 -11.29 -13.07 23.92
CA ILE A 231 -11.00 -13.66 25.22
C ILE A 231 -11.24 -12.58 26.26
N ILE A 232 -12.09 -12.88 27.25
CA ILE A 232 -12.40 -11.96 28.33
C ILE A 232 -12.06 -12.56 29.68
N ASN A 233 -11.55 -11.71 30.57
CA ASN A 233 -11.37 -12.04 31.95
C ASN A 233 -12.74 -12.34 32.58
N LYS A 234 -12.86 -13.50 33.22
CA LYS A 234 -14.14 -13.92 33.82
C LYS A 234 -14.73 -12.92 34.82
N ARG A 235 -13.89 -12.08 35.44
CA ARG A 235 -14.29 -11.03 36.40
C ARG A 235 -15.07 -9.89 35.73
N ILE A 236 -14.82 -9.60 34.45
CA ILE A 236 -15.50 -8.51 33.73
C ILE A 236 -16.72 -9.01 32.93
N LYS A 237 -17.12 -10.27 33.08
CA LYS A 237 -18.24 -10.87 32.34
C LYS A 237 -19.55 -10.06 32.46
N SER A 238 -19.87 -9.55 33.66
CA SER A 238 -21.10 -8.76 33.87
C SER A 238 -21.06 -7.47 33.05
N LEU A 239 -19.95 -6.73 33.12
CA LEU A 239 -19.74 -5.51 32.35
C LEU A 239 -19.88 -5.75 30.85
N VAL A 240 -19.31 -6.85 30.34
CA VAL A 240 -19.44 -7.23 28.92
C VAL A 240 -20.89 -7.49 28.55
N LYS A 241 -21.67 -8.18 29.39
CA LYS A 241 -23.10 -8.39 29.16
C LYS A 241 -23.88 -7.06 29.09
N ASP A 242 -23.57 -6.12 29.97
CA ASP A 242 -24.21 -4.81 29.99
C ASP A 242 -23.91 -4.00 28.73
N LEU A 243 -22.65 -4.02 28.26
CA LEU A 243 -22.26 -3.40 26.99
C LEU A 243 -22.97 -4.05 25.79
N VAL A 244 -22.99 -5.38 25.73
CA VAL A 244 -23.66 -6.13 24.67
C VAL A 244 -25.14 -5.78 24.60
N ALA A 245 -25.83 -5.73 25.74
CA ALA A 245 -27.23 -5.33 25.81
C ALA A 245 -27.45 -3.86 25.37
N LYS A 246 -26.61 -2.95 25.86
CA LYS A 246 -26.66 -1.51 25.54
C LYS A 246 -26.54 -1.24 24.04
N TYR A 247 -25.62 -1.94 23.36
CA TYR A 247 -25.34 -1.73 21.94
C TYR A 247 -26.04 -2.73 21.01
N LYS A 248 -26.91 -3.59 21.55
CA LYS A 248 -27.68 -4.61 20.80
C LYS A 248 -26.78 -5.54 19.99
N ILE A 249 -25.69 -5.99 20.61
CA ILE A 249 -24.75 -6.95 20.04
C ILE A 249 -25.22 -8.37 20.42
N SER A 250 -25.01 -9.35 19.54
CA SER A 250 -25.22 -10.75 19.89
C SER A 250 -23.98 -11.30 20.57
N LEU A 251 -24.15 -12.13 21.60
CA LEU A 251 -23.06 -12.72 22.35
C LEU A 251 -23.30 -14.22 22.56
N THR A 252 -22.33 -15.03 22.15
CA THR A 252 -22.30 -16.48 22.41
C THR A 252 -21.05 -16.80 23.23
N THR A 253 -21.22 -17.56 24.32
CA THR A 253 -20.06 -18.12 25.04
C THR A 253 -19.65 -19.42 24.36
N LEU A 254 -18.45 -19.45 23.80
CA LEU A 254 -17.93 -20.61 23.07
C LEU A 254 -17.28 -21.61 24.02
N GLY A 255 -16.47 -21.10 24.96
CA GLY A 255 -15.61 -21.96 25.78
C GLY A 255 -14.78 -21.18 26.79
N SER A 256 -13.67 -21.79 27.21
CA SER A 256 -12.76 -21.20 28.19
C SER A 256 -11.31 -21.60 27.97
N ILE A 257 -10.41 -20.79 28.53
CA ILE A 257 -8.98 -21.06 28.60
C ILE A 257 -8.69 -22.17 29.60
N SER A 258 -7.86 -23.14 29.19
CA SER A 258 -7.33 -24.22 30.03
C SER A 258 -5.81 -24.05 30.21
N SER A 259 -5.33 -24.20 31.44
CA SER A 259 -3.89 -24.16 31.78
C SER A 259 -3.42 -25.55 32.16
N VAL A 260 -3.27 -26.41 31.17
CA VAL A 260 -2.71 -27.78 31.33
C VAL A 260 -1.23 -27.77 30.94
N SER A 261 -0.45 -28.72 31.46
CA SER A 261 1.00 -28.84 31.18
C SER A 261 1.30 -29.05 29.69
N ASP A 262 0.39 -29.71 28.97
CA ASP A 262 0.39 -29.81 27.52
C ASP A 262 -0.90 -29.15 26.99
N PRO A 263 -0.84 -27.91 26.50
CA PRO A 263 -2.03 -27.16 26.14
C PRO A 263 -2.60 -27.67 24.82
N VAL A 264 -3.91 -27.95 24.83
CA VAL A 264 -4.62 -28.56 23.71
C VAL A 264 -5.72 -27.62 23.20
N LEU A 265 -5.89 -27.60 21.89
CA LEU A 265 -6.96 -26.91 21.18
C LEU A 265 -8.09 -27.90 20.91
N ARG A 266 -9.25 -27.68 21.55
CA ARG A 266 -10.41 -28.56 21.44
C ARG A 266 -11.61 -27.85 20.83
N PHE A 267 -12.07 -28.39 19.71
CA PHE A 267 -13.36 -28.06 19.11
C PHE A 267 -14.25 -29.31 19.05
N PRO A 268 -15.49 -29.24 19.57
CA PRO A 268 -16.43 -30.36 19.54
C PRO A 268 -16.96 -30.59 18.12
N SER A 269 -17.89 -31.54 17.99
CA SER A 269 -18.65 -31.75 16.75
C SER A 269 -19.27 -30.43 16.25
N PRO A 270 -19.39 -30.21 14.92
CA PRO A 270 -18.97 -31.07 13.81
C PRO A 270 -17.49 -30.95 13.44
N THR A 271 -16.75 -29.95 13.94
CA THR A 271 -15.36 -29.69 13.52
C THR A 271 -14.36 -30.71 14.08
N LYS A 272 -14.62 -31.33 15.24
CA LYS A 272 -13.81 -32.42 15.83
C LYS A 272 -12.29 -32.23 15.74
N ILE A 273 -11.78 -31.17 16.35
CA ILE A 273 -10.33 -30.91 16.45
C ILE A 273 -9.88 -31.16 17.89
N ASP A 274 -8.86 -31.98 18.09
CA ASP A 274 -8.22 -32.21 19.39
C ASP A 274 -6.70 -32.31 19.18
N LEU A 275 -6.07 -31.15 19.06
CA LEU A 275 -4.66 -31.01 18.69
C LEU A 275 -3.85 -30.29 19.78
N PRO A 276 -2.70 -30.84 20.20
CA PRO A 276 -1.71 -30.09 20.96
C PRO A 276 -1.33 -28.80 20.23
N ILE A 277 -1.10 -27.70 20.94
CA ILE A 277 -0.75 -26.41 20.32
C ILE A 277 0.58 -26.50 19.55
N SER A 278 1.48 -27.40 19.94
CA SER A 278 2.73 -27.67 19.22
C SER A 278 2.50 -28.11 17.76
N CYS A 279 1.34 -28.69 17.44
CA CYS A 279 0.95 -29.00 16.07
C CYS A 279 0.76 -27.74 15.21
N LEU A 280 0.55 -26.57 15.81
CA LEU A 280 0.40 -25.29 15.10
C LEU A 280 1.75 -24.71 14.66
N ASP A 281 2.87 -25.19 15.19
CA ASP A 281 4.22 -24.71 14.91
C ASP A 281 5.00 -25.57 13.91
N ILE A 282 4.41 -26.64 13.37
CA ILE A 282 5.09 -27.60 12.46
C ILE A 282 5.49 -27.03 11.09
N PHE A 283 5.01 -25.82 10.77
CA PHE A 283 5.19 -25.16 9.49
C PHE A 283 6.51 -24.36 9.48
N ASN A 284 7.55 -24.98 8.93
CA ASN A 284 8.87 -24.37 8.71
C ASN A 284 8.95 -23.73 7.32
N ASP A 285 9.83 -22.73 7.19
CA ASP A 285 10.00 -21.95 5.96
C ASP A 285 10.55 -22.80 4.79
N ASP A 286 11.18 -23.93 5.10
CA ASP A 286 11.78 -24.87 4.14
C ASP A 286 10.78 -25.81 3.45
N ASP A 287 9.49 -25.80 3.83
CA ASP A 287 8.47 -26.70 3.22
C ASP A 287 8.02 -26.24 1.82
N PHE A 288 8.66 -25.23 1.24
CA PHE A 288 8.31 -24.68 -0.07
C PHE A 288 9.53 -24.63 -0.98
N ASN A 289 9.46 -25.33 -2.11
CA ASN A 289 10.52 -25.29 -3.10
C ASN A 289 10.64 -23.87 -3.64
N SER A 290 11.84 -23.31 -3.60
CA SER A 290 12.15 -22.12 -4.40
C SER A 290 11.95 -22.50 -5.87
N VAL A 291 10.82 -22.12 -6.45
CA VAL A 291 10.63 -22.20 -7.90
C VAL A 291 11.48 -21.09 -8.49
N GLU A 292 12.31 -21.39 -9.47
CA GLU A 292 12.98 -20.33 -10.24
C GLU A 292 11.86 -19.49 -10.86
N LEU A 293 11.83 -18.18 -10.55
CA LEU A 293 10.85 -17.31 -11.18
C LEU A 293 11.04 -17.48 -12.67
N ILE A 294 10.00 -17.96 -13.35
CA ILE A 294 9.97 -17.90 -14.80
C ILE A 294 9.86 -16.41 -15.07
N ASN A 295 11.02 -15.77 -15.25
CA ASN A 295 11.17 -14.50 -15.94
C ASN A 295 10.73 -14.79 -17.37
N ASP A 296 9.43 -14.92 -17.54
CA ASP A 296 8.81 -15.32 -18.77
C ASP A 296 8.74 -14.07 -19.63
N TRP A 297 9.93 -13.64 -20.09
CA TRP A 297 10.07 -12.60 -21.10
C TRP A 297 9.26 -12.94 -22.35
N ASN A 298 8.78 -14.19 -22.51
CA ASN A 298 7.85 -14.61 -23.55
C ASN A 298 6.37 -14.38 -23.19
N LYS A 299 5.92 -14.51 -21.93
CA LYS A 299 4.58 -14.03 -21.51
C LYS A 299 4.43 -12.51 -21.62
N ILE A 300 5.52 -11.76 -21.56
CA ILE A 300 5.57 -10.33 -21.91
C ILE A 300 5.07 -10.10 -23.35
N ASN A 301 5.23 -11.10 -24.25
CA ASN A 301 4.69 -11.02 -25.61
C ASN A 301 3.19 -11.28 -25.69
N GLU A 302 2.57 -11.90 -24.69
CA GLU A 302 1.12 -12.15 -24.67
C GLU A 302 0.33 -10.97 -24.12
N LEU A 303 0.88 -10.22 -23.14
CA LEU A 303 0.36 -8.90 -22.75
C LEU A 303 0.40 -7.86 -23.89
N LYS A 304 1.03 -8.19 -25.04
CA LYS A 304 1.02 -7.36 -26.27
C LYS A 304 -0.30 -7.40 -27.03
N LYS A 305 -1.20 -8.36 -26.79
CA LYS A 305 -2.36 -8.59 -27.68
C LYS A 305 -3.50 -7.58 -27.53
N ASP A 306 -3.61 -6.89 -26.39
CA ASP A 306 -4.79 -6.07 -26.08
C ASP A 306 -4.60 -4.55 -26.30
N HIS A 307 -3.41 -4.12 -26.71
CA HIS A 307 -3.18 -2.73 -27.10
C HIS A 307 -3.12 -2.64 -28.63
N PRO A 308 -4.06 -1.94 -29.29
CA PRO A 308 -3.99 -1.77 -30.73
C PRO A 308 -2.64 -1.15 -31.10
N GLU A 309 -1.94 -1.77 -32.05
CA GLU A 309 -0.75 -1.17 -32.65
C GLU A 309 -1.18 0.16 -33.28
N ILE A 310 -0.88 1.27 -32.60
CA ILE A 310 -1.01 2.59 -33.22
C ILE A 310 0.12 2.63 -34.26
N GLN A 311 -0.25 2.59 -35.54
CA GLN A 311 0.70 2.80 -36.62
C GLN A 311 1.52 4.06 -36.33
N ASN A 312 2.85 3.92 -36.44
CA ASN A 312 3.88 4.97 -36.40
C ASN A 312 3.59 6.08 -37.45
N SER A 313 2.48 6.78 -37.30
CA SER A 313 2.25 8.06 -37.93
C SER A 313 3.16 9.06 -37.23
N PHE A 314 3.77 9.94 -38.02
CA PHE A 314 4.76 10.95 -37.63
C PHE A 314 4.22 11.91 -36.55
N LEU A 315 4.19 11.46 -35.30
CA LEU A 315 3.86 12.30 -34.16
C LEU A 315 5.12 13.06 -33.75
N SER A 316 4.99 14.38 -33.65
CA SER A 316 6.05 15.19 -33.05
C SER A 316 6.16 14.90 -31.55
N TYR A 317 7.29 15.22 -30.92
CA TYR A 317 7.40 15.09 -29.45
C TYR A 317 6.40 15.98 -28.71
N ASN A 318 5.95 17.07 -29.34
CA ASN A 318 4.84 17.86 -28.84
C ASN A 318 3.55 17.03 -28.74
N ASP A 319 3.21 16.29 -29.80
CA ASP A 319 2.01 15.44 -29.82
C ASP A 319 2.10 14.30 -28.81
N VAL A 320 3.28 13.71 -28.65
CA VAL A 320 3.53 12.69 -27.63
C VAL A 320 3.34 13.28 -26.23
N LEU A 321 3.96 14.44 -25.93
CA LEU A 321 3.81 15.11 -24.65
C LEU A 321 2.33 15.37 -24.34
N LEU A 322 1.58 15.93 -25.30
CA LEU A 322 0.15 16.19 -25.16
C LEU A 322 -0.65 14.92 -24.84
N LYS A 323 -0.36 13.80 -25.51
CA LYS A 323 -1.01 12.50 -25.22
C LYS A 323 -0.70 11.98 -23.82
N LEU A 324 0.53 12.15 -23.34
CA LEU A 324 0.92 11.69 -22.01
C LEU A 324 0.22 12.49 -20.90
N ILE A 325 0.19 13.83 -21.01
CA ILE A 325 -0.34 14.71 -19.95
C ILE A 325 -1.88 14.73 -19.86
N ILE A 326 -2.58 14.19 -20.85
CA ILE A 326 -4.03 14.00 -20.78
C ILE A 326 -4.42 12.58 -20.38
N SER A 327 -3.45 11.67 -20.23
CA SER A 327 -3.72 10.30 -19.81
C SER A 327 -4.17 10.22 -18.36
N ASP A 328 -5.05 9.27 -18.07
CA ASP A 328 -5.62 9.08 -16.74
C ASP A 328 -4.54 8.84 -15.67
N GLU A 329 -3.56 8.00 -16.00
CA GLU A 329 -2.46 7.63 -15.11
C GLU A 329 -1.58 8.85 -14.75
N TRP A 330 -1.30 9.73 -15.72
CA TRP A 330 -0.59 10.98 -15.45
C TRP A 330 -1.45 11.95 -14.66
N LEU A 331 -2.74 12.10 -14.99
CA LEU A 331 -3.65 13.02 -14.32
C LEU A 331 -3.86 12.67 -12.84
N GLU A 332 -3.77 11.40 -12.47
CA GLU A 332 -3.77 10.99 -11.07
C GLU A 332 -2.43 11.17 -10.40
N ASN A 333 -1.34 10.75 -11.05
CA ASN A 333 -0.01 10.87 -10.46
C ASN A 333 0.38 12.34 -10.25
N SER A 334 -0.04 13.23 -11.15
CA SER A 334 0.19 14.68 -11.07
C SER A 334 -0.55 15.36 -9.91
N ARG A 335 -1.59 14.73 -9.34
CA ARG A 335 -2.25 15.19 -8.12
C ARG A 335 -1.44 14.68 -6.92
N ASN A 336 -0.48 15.47 -6.46
CA ASN A 336 0.32 15.18 -5.26
C ASN A 336 -0.56 14.59 -4.16
N SER A 337 -0.48 13.28 -3.94
CA SER A 337 -1.38 12.50 -3.07
C SER A 337 -0.95 12.60 -1.61
N ILE A 338 -0.65 13.83 -1.17
CA ILE A 338 -0.31 14.15 0.21
C ILE A 338 -1.55 14.62 0.95
N ILE A 339 -1.77 14.00 2.10
CA ILE A 339 -2.78 14.44 3.05
C ILE A 339 -2.04 15.17 4.16
N ASN A 340 -2.21 16.49 4.18
CA ASN A 340 -1.80 17.31 5.30
C ASN A 340 -2.96 17.44 6.30
N THR A 341 -2.69 17.15 7.55
CA THR A 341 -3.62 17.20 8.69
C THR A 341 -2.82 17.61 9.92
N ASP A 342 -2.88 18.89 10.27
CA ASP A 342 -2.18 19.46 11.44
C ASP A 342 -0.68 19.13 11.44
N ASP A 343 0.01 19.47 10.33
CA ASP A 343 1.44 19.23 10.09
C ASP A 343 1.86 17.76 9.98
N ILE A 344 0.92 16.82 10.08
CA ILE A 344 1.15 15.40 9.81
C ILE A 344 0.79 15.11 8.36
N LEU A 345 1.74 14.50 7.66
CA LEU A 345 1.68 14.18 6.25
C LEU A 345 1.50 12.69 6.05
N PHE A 346 0.61 12.30 5.15
CA PHE A 346 0.47 10.93 4.68
C PHE A 346 0.58 10.88 3.16
N SER A 347 1.29 9.88 2.68
CA SER A 347 1.34 9.51 1.26
C SER A 347 0.93 8.05 1.11
N PHE A 348 0.42 7.70 -0.07
CA PHE A 348 0.05 6.32 -0.41
C PHE A 348 0.64 5.96 -1.77
N THR A 349 1.15 4.73 -1.93
CA THR A 349 1.64 4.19 -3.21
C THR A 349 1.37 2.69 -3.33
N ASN A 350 1.10 2.25 -4.55
CA ASN A 350 0.95 0.85 -4.96
C ASN A 350 1.46 0.67 -6.41
N GLU A 351 2.77 0.59 -6.62
CA GLU A 351 3.33 0.57 -7.98
C GLU A 351 3.21 -0.83 -8.60
N ALA A 352 2.40 -0.95 -9.66
CA ALA A 352 2.13 -2.22 -10.31
C ALA A 352 3.05 -2.48 -11.51
N ASN A 353 3.48 -1.41 -12.19
CA ASN A 353 4.09 -1.51 -13.50
C ASN A 353 5.45 -2.21 -13.44
N ILE A 354 6.31 -1.85 -12.49
CA ILE A 354 7.63 -2.49 -12.32
C ILE A 354 7.47 -3.87 -11.67
N THR A 355 6.57 -3.98 -10.69
CA THR A 355 6.32 -5.18 -9.89
C THR A 355 5.99 -6.41 -10.75
N ASN A 356 5.30 -6.21 -11.87
CA ASN A 356 4.95 -7.28 -12.81
C ASN A 356 6.15 -7.87 -13.58
N PHE A 357 7.31 -7.19 -13.58
CA PHE A 357 8.52 -7.60 -14.30
C PHE A 357 9.69 -7.91 -13.38
N ASP A 358 9.83 -7.15 -12.29
CA ASP A 358 10.81 -7.36 -11.24
C ASP A 358 10.14 -7.01 -9.91
N THR A 359 9.69 -8.04 -9.18
CA THR A 359 8.87 -7.85 -7.99
C THR A 359 9.68 -7.25 -6.86
N GLN A 360 10.94 -7.67 -6.68
CA GLN A 360 11.81 -7.10 -5.66
C GLN A 360 12.08 -5.60 -5.91
N ARG A 361 12.36 -5.18 -7.16
CA ARG A 361 12.54 -3.76 -7.50
C ARG A 361 11.24 -2.98 -7.44
N GLY A 362 10.13 -3.57 -7.88
CA GLY A 362 8.80 -2.97 -7.76
C GLY A 362 8.42 -2.69 -6.30
N ALA A 363 8.82 -3.57 -5.39
CA ALA A 363 8.66 -3.37 -3.95
C ALA A 363 9.49 -2.19 -3.44
N GLN A 364 10.75 -2.10 -3.86
CA GLN A 364 11.67 -1.01 -3.52
C GLN A 364 11.13 0.34 -4.03
N GLU A 365 10.61 0.41 -5.26
CA GLU A 365 10.03 1.64 -5.80
C GLU A 365 8.74 2.02 -5.07
N THR A 366 7.84 1.06 -4.82
CA THR A 366 6.58 1.34 -4.10
C THR A 366 6.87 1.98 -2.74
N PHE A 367 7.87 1.43 -2.04
CA PHE A 367 8.33 1.95 -0.75
C PHE A 367 8.96 3.34 -0.88
N SER A 368 9.90 3.48 -1.82
CA SER A 368 10.65 4.73 -2.03
C SER A 368 9.73 5.86 -2.46
N LYS A 369 8.79 5.63 -3.39
CA LYS A 369 7.85 6.63 -3.91
C LYS A 369 6.88 7.14 -2.83
N ALA A 370 6.46 6.30 -1.89
CA ALA A 370 5.68 6.77 -0.73
C ALA A 370 6.49 7.78 0.09
N ILE A 371 7.74 7.46 0.42
CA ILE A 371 8.65 8.37 1.14
C ILE A 371 8.93 9.64 0.32
N ARG A 372 9.22 9.47 -0.97
CA ARG A 372 9.52 10.52 -1.94
C ARG A 372 8.46 11.61 -1.96
N ARG A 373 7.18 11.22 -2.00
CA ARG A 373 6.06 12.16 -1.99
C ARG A 373 6.01 13.04 -0.73
N ILE A 374 6.36 12.50 0.43
CA ILE A 374 6.46 13.27 1.69
C ILE A 374 7.57 14.32 1.56
N VAL A 375 8.73 13.91 1.03
CA VAL A 375 9.90 14.76 0.82
C VAL A 375 9.63 15.88 -0.19
N CYS A 376 8.97 15.58 -1.31
CA CYS A 376 8.60 16.59 -2.32
C CYS A 376 7.68 17.67 -1.76
N TYR A 377 6.91 17.36 -0.71
CA TYR A 377 6.08 18.33 0.00
C TYR A 377 6.86 19.11 1.08
N GLY A 378 8.15 18.83 1.26
CA GLY A 378 9.00 19.41 2.32
C GLY A 378 8.90 18.71 3.67
N GLY A 379 8.25 17.54 3.73
CA GLY A 379 8.05 16.77 4.94
C GLY A 379 9.20 15.84 5.28
N ILE A 380 9.48 15.66 6.57
CA ILE A 380 10.41 14.66 7.09
C ILE A 380 9.66 13.32 7.21
N PRO A 381 10.00 12.28 6.43
CA PRO A 381 9.42 10.95 6.57
C PRO A 381 9.88 10.32 7.89
N GLU A 382 8.98 9.69 8.63
CA GLU A 382 9.27 9.12 9.95
C GLU A 382 9.12 7.60 9.97
N LEU A 383 8.08 7.09 9.32
CA LEU A 383 7.77 5.67 9.31
C LEU A 383 6.96 5.29 8.08
N THR A 384 6.92 3.99 7.83
CA THR A 384 6.11 3.39 6.79
C THR A 384 5.19 2.31 7.35
N LEU A 385 4.11 2.06 6.61
CA LEU A 385 3.17 0.99 6.85
C LEU A 385 3.01 0.20 5.55
N VAL A 386 3.02 -1.13 5.64
CA VAL A 386 3.01 -2.02 4.47
C VAL A 386 1.80 -2.94 4.50
N GLY A 387 1.03 -2.96 3.42
CA GLY A 387 -0.06 -3.92 3.23
C GLY A 387 0.30 -4.93 2.15
N PHE A 388 0.29 -6.22 2.49
CA PHE A 388 0.33 -7.32 1.53
C PHE A 388 -1.08 -7.75 1.21
N ASN A 389 -1.39 -7.88 -0.08
CA ASN A 389 -2.65 -8.40 -0.56
C ASN A 389 -2.34 -9.69 -1.31
N ILE A 390 -2.91 -10.80 -0.86
CA ILE A 390 -2.53 -12.15 -1.27
C ILE A 390 -3.78 -12.93 -1.71
N PRO A 391 -3.73 -13.74 -2.77
CA PRO A 391 -4.82 -14.65 -3.11
C PRO A 391 -5.12 -15.65 -1.99
N ASP A 392 -6.39 -16.03 -1.79
CA ASP A 392 -6.77 -17.08 -0.82
C ASP A 392 -6.07 -18.42 -1.14
N ASN A 393 -5.85 -18.72 -2.42
CA ASN A 393 -5.18 -19.92 -2.88
C ASN A 393 -3.76 -19.58 -3.37
N ILE A 394 -2.80 -19.62 -2.45
CA ILE A 394 -1.39 -19.31 -2.75
C ILE A 394 -0.76 -20.47 -3.53
N SER A 395 -0.27 -20.19 -4.74
CA SER A 395 0.60 -21.09 -5.51
C SER A 395 2.07 -20.94 -5.13
N ASP A 396 2.94 -21.87 -5.51
CA ASP A 396 4.40 -21.73 -5.29
C ASP A 396 4.98 -20.45 -5.94
N HIS A 397 4.41 -20.02 -7.08
CA HIS A 397 4.77 -18.75 -7.70
C HIS A 397 4.39 -17.54 -6.85
N ASP A 398 3.24 -17.59 -6.17
CA ASP A 398 2.79 -16.52 -5.29
C ASP A 398 3.70 -16.37 -4.06
N TYR A 399 4.18 -17.49 -3.49
CA TYR A 399 5.17 -17.44 -2.40
C TYR A 399 6.46 -16.73 -2.81
N ASN A 400 6.95 -16.96 -4.02
CA ASN A 400 8.11 -16.25 -4.53
C ASN A 400 7.86 -14.74 -4.65
N TYR A 401 6.72 -14.33 -5.18
CA TYR A 401 6.34 -12.91 -5.22
C TYR A 401 6.37 -12.29 -3.82
N ILE A 402 5.77 -12.97 -2.84
CA ILE A 402 5.70 -12.49 -1.46
C ILE A 402 7.10 -12.38 -0.83
N ARG A 403 7.98 -13.35 -1.08
CA ARG A 403 9.39 -13.29 -0.64
C ARG A 403 10.12 -12.12 -1.28
N GLU A 404 9.98 -11.90 -2.58
CA GLU A 404 10.63 -10.78 -3.25
C GLU A 404 10.11 -9.42 -2.78
N PHE A 405 8.80 -9.31 -2.52
CA PHE A 405 8.22 -8.14 -1.88
C PHE A 405 8.85 -7.88 -0.51
N ASP A 406 8.89 -8.90 0.35
CA ASP A 406 9.48 -8.83 1.68
C ASP A 406 10.95 -8.39 1.65
N GLU A 407 11.77 -9.03 0.83
CA GLU A 407 13.18 -8.69 0.66
C GLU A 407 13.38 -7.26 0.13
N GLY A 408 12.59 -6.87 -0.88
CA GLY A 408 12.64 -5.54 -1.47
C GLY A 408 12.28 -4.45 -0.45
N ILE A 409 11.26 -4.68 0.36
CA ILE A 409 10.85 -3.77 1.45
C ILE A 409 11.92 -3.71 2.53
N LYS A 410 12.48 -4.85 2.97
CA LYS A 410 13.55 -4.89 3.98
C LYS A 410 14.78 -4.11 3.52
N LYS A 411 15.16 -4.26 2.26
CA LYS A 411 16.29 -3.55 1.65
C LYS A 411 16.02 -2.05 1.56
N ALA A 412 14.85 -1.64 1.08
CA ALA A 412 14.45 -0.24 0.98
C ALA A 412 14.37 0.44 2.36
N SER A 413 13.69 -0.19 3.32
CA SER A 413 13.58 0.30 4.70
C SER A 413 14.95 0.47 5.35
N SER A 414 15.86 -0.50 5.18
CA SER A 414 17.20 -0.44 5.75
C SER A 414 18.06 0.66 5.14
N LEU A 415 18.07 0.81 3.81
CA LEU A 415 18.94 1.77 3.13
C LEU A 415 18.42 3.20 3.25
N LEU A 416 17.10 3.41 3.20
CA LEU A 416 16.47 4.71 3.37
C LEU A 416 16.41 5.13 4.85
N GLU A 417 16.71 4.23 5.79
CA GLU A 417 16.65 4.46 7.23
C GLU A 417 15.25 4.90 7.69
N ILE A 418 14.21 4.35 7.06
CA ILE A 418 12.81 4.59 7.45
C ILE A 418 12.20 3.24 7.84
N PRO A 419 11.77 3.07 9.10
CA PRO A 419 11.26 1.78 9.57
C PRO A 419 9.90 1.44 8.98
N VAL A 420 9.63 0.14 8.86
CA VAL A 420 8.26 -0.40 8.78
C VAL A 420 7.73 -0.49 10.20
N SER A 421 6.82 0.40 10.57
CA SER A 421 6.23 0.43 11.92
C SER A 421 5.06 -0.55 12.08
N SER A 422 4.38 -0.89 10.99
CA SER A 422 3.25 -1.82 10.98
C SER A 422 3.14 -2.49 9.62
N ALA A 423 2.72 -3.75 9.61
CA ALA A 423 2.35 -4.46 8.39
C ALA A 423 1.01 -5.19 8.56
N ASN A 424 0.28 -5.37 7.46
CA ASN A 424 -0.94 -6.17 7.42
C ASN A 424 -0.91 -7.11 6.21
N VAL A 425 -1.55 -8.26 6.35
CA VAL A 425 -1.73 -9.23 5.26
C VAL A 425 -3.21 -9.47 5.10
N SER A 426 -3.70 -9.25 3.89
CA SER A 426 -5.11 -9.43 3.54
C SER A 426 -5.23 -10.48 2.45
N PHE A 427 -6.08 -11.48 2.68
CA PHE A 427 -6.39 -12.53 1.73
C PHE A 427 -7.68 -12.22 0.97
N ASP A 428 -7.71 -12.48 -0.34
CA ASP A 428 -8.89 -12.31 -1.19
C ASP A 428 -8.96 -13.39 -2.29
N SER A 429 -10.07 -14.12 -2.34
CA SER A 429 -10.34 -15.16 -3.36
C SER A 429 -10.40 -14.66 -4.80
N ASN A 430 -10.69 -13.38 -5.01
CA ASN A 430 -10.76 -12.81 -6.36
C ASN A 430 -9.39 -12.30 -6.83
N LEU A 431 -8.41 -12.21 -5.94
CA LEU A 431 -7.11 -11.69 -6.29
C LEU A 431 -6.34 -12.68 -7.14
N LYS A 432 -5.90 -12.24 -8.32
CA LYS A 432 -5.16 -13.08 -9.27
C LYS A 432 -3.68 -13.26 -8.91
N ARG A 433 -3.06 -12.26 -8.27
CA ARG A 433 -1.63 -12.25 -7.91
C ARG A 433 -1.38 -11.37 -6.68
N PRO A 434 -0.36 -11.68 -5.85
CA PRO A 434 0.03 -10.82 -4.74
C PRO A 434 0.49 -9.44 -5.21
N PHE A 435 0.21 -8.41 -4.41
CA PHE A 435 0.82 -7.09 -4.54
C PHE A 435 0.90 -6.39 -3.19
N ILE A 436 1.70 -5.33 -3.14
CA ILE A 436 1.87 -4.52 -1.94
C ILE A 436 1.35 -3.10 -2.11
N SER A 437 1.06 -2.51 -0.97
CA SER A 437 0.75 -1.09 -0.82
C SER A 437 1.60 -0.50 0.31
N VAL A 438 2.10 0.71 0.13
CA VAL A 438 2.90 1.40 1.14
C VAL A 438 2.30 2.76 1.46
N ILE A 439 2.18 3.05 2.76
CA ILE A 439 1.89 4.38 3.27
C ILE A 439 3.15 4.91 3.94
N ALA A 440 3.56 6.13 3.61
CA ALA A 440 4.55 6.84 4.40
C ALA A 440 3.86 7.91 5.24
N LYS A 441 4.29 8.02 6.50
CA LYS A 441 3.90 9.09 7.42
C LYS A 441 5.12 9.97 7.66
N GLY A 442 4.90 11.27 7.61
CA GLY A 442 5.90 12.25 7.96
C GLY A 442 5.31 13.45 8.68
N ARG A 443 6.15 14.43 8.97
CA ARG A 443 5.76 15.71 9.53
C ARG A 443 6.42 16.86 8.82
N LEU A 444 5.80 18.03 8.85
CA LEU A 444 6.49 19.28 8.57
C LEU A 444 7.31 19.69 9.80
N SER A 445 8.54 20.14 9.59
CA SER A 445 9.33 20.78 10.64
C SER A 445 8.81 22.20 10.90
N LYS A 446 8.93 22.68 12.14
CA LYS A 446 8.57 24.06 12.52
C LYS A 446 9.29 25.13 11.68
N ASN A 447 10.51 24.82 11.24
CA ASN A 447 11.35 25.71 10.45
C ASN A 447 11.18 25.50 8.93
N SER A 448 10.38 24.52 8.52
CA SER A 448 10.16 24.19 7.11
C SER A 448 8.77 24.63 6.67
N HIS A 449 8.58 24.86 5.37
CA HIS A 449 7.28 25.20 4.81
C HIS A 449 6.86 24.12 3.82
N PRO A 450 5.54 23.93 3.60
CA PRO A 450 5.06 23.08 2.52
C PRO A 450 5.67 23.52 1.18
N ILE A 451 6.32 22.58 0.50
CA ILE A 451 6.84 22.81 -0.85
C ILE A 451 5.78 22.37 -1.86
N SER A 452 5.60 23.18 -2.88
CA SER A 452 4.68 22.92 -3.99
C SER A 452 5.50 22.56 -5.23
N SER A 453 4.96 21.71 -6.10
CA SER A 453 5.54 21.43 -7.43
C SER A 453 5.35 22.57 -8.43
N ALA A 454 4.53 23.58 -8.12
CA ALA A 454 4.28 24.70 -9.01
C ALA A 454 5.49 25.63 -9.12
N PHE A 455 5.84 26.04 -10.35
CA PHE A 455 6.80 27.11 -10.55
C PHE A 455 6.33 28.43 -9.91
N LYS A 456 7.27 29.17 -9.32
CA LYS A 456 6.99 30.32 -8.45
C LYS A 456 7.32 31.65 -9.07
N SER A 457 8.48 31.79 -9.71
CA SER A 457 8.90 33.07 -10.26
C SER A 457 9.62 32.91 -11.61
N PRO A 458 9.37 33.80 -12.59
CA PRO A 458 10.18 33.89 -13.79
C PRO A 458 11.64 34.17 -13.44
N GLY A 459 12.57 33.59 -14.21
CA GLY A 459 14.00 33.72 -13.97
C GLY A 459 14.56 32.70 -12.98
N ASP A 460 13.72 32.02 -12.19
CA ASP A 460 14.17 30.93 -11.31
C ASP A 460 14.89 29.86 -12.11
N PHE A 461 16.01 29.38 -11.57
CA PHE A 461 16.75 28.27 -12.17
C PHE A 461 16.00 26.97 -11.95
N ILE A 462 16.01 26.12 -12.98
CA ILE A 462 15.46 24.76 -12.93
C ILE A 462 16.65 23.80 -12.89
N LEU A 463 16.72 22.98 -11.84
CA LEU A 463 17.82 22.04 -11.63
C LEU A 463 17.28 20.62 -11.47
N ILE A 464 18.08 19.64 -11.92
CA ILE A 464 17.89 18.22 -11.66
C ILE A 464 18.83 17.81 -10.52
N LEU A 465 18.26 17.14 -9.50
CA LEU A 465 19.01 16.41 -8.48
C LEU A 465 19.00 14.92 -8.83
N GLY A 466 20.19 14.32 -8.93
CA GLY A 466 20.43 12.97 -9.39
C GLY A 466 20.81 12.91 -10.88
N SER A 467 20.94 11.69 -11.41
CA SER A 467 21.36 11.44 -12.80
C SER A 467 20.19 10.90 -13.62
N HIS A 468 19.80 11.62 -14.68
CA HIS A 468 18.79 11.15 -15.62
C HIS A 468 19.33 9.99 -16.46
N ARG A 469 18.67 8.83 -16.40
CA ARG A 469 19.11 7.60 -17.06
C ARG A 469 18.31 7.26 -18.31
N GLY A 470 17.21 7.96 -18.56
CA GLY A 470 16.41 7.78 -19.78
C GLY A 470 15.63 6.46 -19.84
N GLU A 471 15.33 5.85 -18.69
CA GLU A 471 14.76 4.50 -18.63
C GLU A 471 13.30 4.48 -19.10
N LEU A 472 13.03 3.84 -20.25
CA LEU A 472 11.68 3.72 -20.83
C LEU A 472 11.00 2.37 -20.55
N GLY A 473 11.68 1.41 -19.92
CA GLY A 473 11.10 0.11 -19.59
C GLY A 473 9.85 0.26 -18.73
N CYS A 474 8.72 -0.24 -19.20
CA CYS A 474 7.42 -0.13 -18.51
C CYS A 474 6.97 1.31 -18.21
N SER A 475 7.48 2.29 -18.95
CA SER A 475 7.05 3.69 -18.86
C SER A 475 5.65 3.90 -19.42
N LEU A 476 4.99 4.99 -19.02
CA LEU A 476 3.76 5.46 -19.65
C LEU A 476 3.96 5.71 -21.15
N TYR A 477 5.11 6.26 -21.54
CA TYR A 477 5.48 6.45 -22.95
C TYR A 477 5.43 5.14 -23.73
N ALA A 478 6.10 4.10 -23.25
CA ALA A 478 6.14 2.81 -23.92
C ALA A 478 4.73 2.20 -24.09
N ARG A 479 3.86 2.38 -23.09
CA ARG A 479 2.47 1.90 -23.15
C ARG A 479 1.60 2.69 -24.12
N ILE A 480 1.54 4.02 -23.98
CA ILE A 480 0.66 4.87 -24.80
C ILE A 480 1.07 4.84 -26.28
N MET A 481 2.37 4.79 -26.54
CA MET A 481 2.89 4.77 -27.91
C MET A 481 2.93 3.35 -28.50
N SER A 482 2.59 2.32 -27.72
CA SER A 482 2.71 0.90 -28.12
C SER A 482 4.10 0.55 -28.68
N VAL A 483 5.15 1.22 -28.19
CA VAL A 483 6.52 1.05 -28.71
C VAL A 483 7.21 -0.09 -27.97
N LYS A 484 7.79 -1.03 -28.73
CA LYS A 484 8.73 -2.01 -28.20
C LYS A 484 10.03 -1.30 -27.84
N THR A 485 10.12 -0.87 -26.60
CA THR A 485 11.34 -0.30 -26.04
C THR A 485 12.38 -1.41 -25.79
N LYS A 486 13.62 -1.19 -26.22
CA LYS A 486 14.79 -1.99 -25.79
C LYS A 486 15.39 -1.45 -24.48
N SER A 487 14.82 -0.37 -23.94
CA SER A 487 15.30 0.32 -22.75
C SER A 487 15.08 -0.53 -21.51
N PHE A 488 15.94 -0.33 -20.51
CA PHE A 488 15.94 -1.10 -19.28
C PHE A 488 14.76 -0.74 -18.38
N LEU A 489 14.36 -1.68 -17.53
CA LEU A 489 13.51 -1.38 -16.37
C LEU A 489 14.19 -0.31 -15.51
N PRO A 490 13.43 0.65 -14.96
CA PRO A 490 14.00 1.68 -14.11
C PRO A 490 14.80 1.10 -12.94
N MET A 491 16.03 1.58 -12.78
CA MET A 491 16.88 1.25 -11.63
C MET A 491 16.41 2.00 -10.39
N ILE A 492 16.44 1.32 -9.23
CA ILE A 492 16.08 1.90 -7.93
C ILE A 492 17.35 2.12 -7.10
N ASP A 493 17.89 3.34 -7.15
CA ASP A 493 19.06 3.72 -6.37
C ASP A 493 18.63 4.29 -5.00
N LEU A 494 18.53 3.41 -4.03
CA LEU A 494 18.11 3.74 -2.66
C LEU A 494 19.12 4.64 -1.93
N VAL A 495 20.40 4.61 -2.31
CA VAL A 495 21.43 5.47 -1.71
C VAL A 495 21.25 6.89 -2.22
N MET A 496 21.10 7.06 -3.54
CA MET A 496 20.83 8.35 -4.16
C MET A 496 19.52 8.96 -3.66
N GLU A 497 18.44 8.17 -3.53
CA GLU A 497 17.17 8.59 -2.93
C GLU A 497 17.35 9.21 -1.54
N ARG A 498 18.15 8.54 -0.69
CA ARG A 498 18.44 9.05 0.66
C ARG A 498 19.21 10.37 0.62
N GLN A 499 20.21 10.49 -0.26
CA GLN A 499 21.03 11.69 -0.38
C GLN A 499 20.21 12.87 -0.93
N ILE A 500 19.41 12.63 -1.97
CA ILE A 500 18.49 13.63 -2.55
C ILE A 500 17.48 14.10 -1.50
N ARG A 501 16.91 13.18 -0.71
CA ARG A 501 16.05 13.55 0.42
C ARG A 501 16.75 14.53 1.35
N GLN A 502 17.99 14.26 1.72
CA GLN A 502 18.75 15.12 2.62
C GLN A 502 18.98 16.52 2.01
N VAL A 503 19.30 16.60 0.70
CA VAL A 503 19.43 17.88 -0.01
C VAL A 503 18.12 18.66 0.06
N ILE A 504 16.99 18.03 -0.26
CA ILE A 504 15.69 18.70 -0.31
C ILE A 504 15.28 19.21 1.06
N LEU A 505 15.37 18.38 2.10
CA LEU A 505 14.95 18.78 3.45
C LEU A 505 15.87 19.87 4.03
N THR A 506 17.19 19.75 3.83
CA THR A 506 18.14 20.77 4.28
C THR A 506 17.92 22.08 3.52
N GLY A 507 17.79 22.02 2.19
CA GLY A 507 17.55 23.19 1.34
C GLY A 507 16.21 23.88 1.63
N ASN A 508 15.18 23.13 2.00
CA ASN A 508 13.91 23.70 2.44
C ASN A 508 14.01 24.39 3.80
N GLU A 509 14.75 23.79 4.75
CA GLU A 509 14.95 24.36 6.09
C GLU A 509 15.69 25.71 6.05
N ILE A 510 16.64 25.88 5.14
CA ILE A 510 17.36 27.15 4.94
C ILE A 510 16.66 28.09 3.93
N GLY A 511 15.53 27.68 3.35
CA GLY A 511 14.68 28.53 2.51
C GLY A 511 15.16 28.77 1.08
N ILE A 512 16.06 27.94 0.53
CA ILE A 512 16.59 28.13 -0.84
C ILE A 512 15.80 27.41 -1.93
N ILE A 513 14.96 26.44 -1.57
CA ILE A 513 14.15 25.65 -2.52
C ILE A 513 12.77 26.30 -2.67
N LYS A 514 12.39 26.64 -3.91
CA LYS A 514 11.10 27.27 -4.25
C LYS A 514 10.02 26.29 -4.70
N SER A 515 10.41 25.25 -5.44
CA SER A 515 9.52 24.18 -5.86
C SER A 515 10.26 22.86 -5.95
N VAL A 516 9.53 21.74 -5.79
CA VAL A 516 10.07 20.37 -5.94
C VAL A 516 9.04 19.51 -6.64
N ILE A 517 9.47 18.71 -7.62
CA ILE A 517 8.67 17.63 -8.21
C ILE A 517 9.58 16.43 -8.52
N ASP A 518 9.08 15.21 -8.32
CA ASP A 518 9.79 14.01 -8.76
C ASP A 518 9.60 13.74 -10.26
N VAL A 519 10.62 13.14 -10.89
CA VAL A 519 10.45 12.57 -12.22
C VAL A 519 9.79 11.21 -12.06
N SER A 520 8.54 11.12 -12.49
CA SER A 520 7.70 9.94 -12.27
C SER A 520 6.97 9.53 -13.56
N VAL A 521 5.65 9.44 -13.53
CA VAL A 521 4.85 8.93 -14.65
C VAL A 521 5.00 9.86 -15.85
N GLY A 522 5.43 9.31 -16.99
CA GLY A 522 5.65 10.05 -18.25
C GLY A 522 6.99 10.80 -18.35
N GLY A 523 7.83 10.77 -17.31
CA GLY A 523 9.21 11.24 -17.37
C GLY A 523 9.43 12.75 -17.24
N LEU A 524 10.62 13.21 -17.65
CA LEU A 524 11.14 14.54 -17.36
C LEU A 524 10.25 15.67 -17.90
N SER A 525 9.86 15.58 -19.17
CA SER A 525 9.05 16.61 -19.84
C SER A 525 7.66 16.74 -19.24
N THR A 526 7.04 15.63 -18.83
CA THR A 526 5.71 15.65 -18.22
C THR A 526 5.75 16.21 -16.80
N SER A 527 6.83 15.97 -16.03
CA SER A 527 7.04 16.59 -14.71
C SER A 527 7.22 18.11 -14.80
N ILE A 528 7.96 18.60 -15.79
CA ILE A 528 8.10 20.05 -16.04
C ILE A 528 6.76 20.64 -16.45
N ALA A 529 6.03 19.99 -17.37
CA ALA A 529 4.69 20.40 -17.75
C ALA A 529 3.71 20.45 -16.56
N ASN A 530 3.80 19.49 -15.62
CA ASN A 530 3.00 19.52 -14.39
C ASN A 530 3.32 20.76 -13.55
N SER A 531 4.59 21.11 -13.40
CA SER A 531 5.04 22.27 -12.62
C SER A 531 4.56 23.59 -13.21
N ILE A 532 4.55 23.69 -14.55
CA ILE A 532 3.97 24.81 -15.30
C ILE A 532 2.47 24.90 -15.03
N VAL A 533 1.73 23.80 -15.22
CA VAL A 533 0.26 23.76 -15.06
C VAL A 533 -0.16 24.10 -13.64
N GLN A 534 0.55 23.59 -12.64
CA GLN A 534 0.24 23.87 -11.25
C GLN A 534 0.54 25.32 -10.83
N SER A 535 1.35 26.06 -11.58
CA SER A 535 1.58 27.48 -11.30
C SER A 535 0.31 28.31 -11.45
N GLY A 536 -0.60 27.94 -12.37
CA GLY A 536 -1.81 28.72 -12.66
C GLY A 536 -1.54 30.11 -13.23
N HIS A 537 -0.30 30.40 -13.62
CA HIS A 537 0.15 31.65 -14.21
C HIS A 537 0.58 31.43 -15.67
N ASN A 538 0.81 32.52 -16.41
CA ASN A 538 1.38 32.48 -17.76
C ASN A 538 2.89 32.14 -17.76
N PHE A 539 3.28 31.16 -16.94
CA PHE A 539 4.65 30.71 -16.87
C PHE A 539 4.95 29.70 -17.97
N GLY A 540 6.22 29.70 -18.38
CA GLY A 540 6.79 28.71 -19.26
C GLY A 540 8.08 28.16 -18.68
N ALA A 541 8.80 27.41 -19.49
CA ALA A 541 10.14 26.96 -19.16
C ALA A 541 10.99 26.88 -20.41
N LYS A 542 12.24 27.33 -20.29
CA LYS A 542 13.26 27.13 -21.31
C LYS A 542 14.28 26.13 -20.79
N ILE A 543 14.23 24.92 -21.32
CA ILE A 543 15.10 23.80 -20.93
C ILE A 543 16.14 23.56 -22.02
N HIS A 544 17.39 23.46 -21.60
CA HIS A 544 18.49 22.99 -22.42
C HIS A 544 19.27 21.91 -21.65
N LEU A 545 19.23 20.68 -22.16
CA LEU A 545 19.91 19.55 -21.56
C LEU A 545 20.63 18.76 -22.64
N SER A 546 21.96 18.85 -22.64
CA SER A 546 22.81 18.03 -23.51
C SER A 546 22.99 16.65 -22.88
N SER A 547 22.73 15.60 -23.65
CA SER A 547 22.89 14.22 -23.22
C SER A 547 23.25 13.32 -24.41
N LYS A 548 23.80 12.14 -24.10
CA LYS A 548 24.05 11.07 -25.07
C LYS A 548 22.91 10.05 -25.15
N ILE A 549 21.88 10.18 -24.30
CA ILE A 549 20.68 9.34 -24.35
C ILE A 549 19.80 9.77 -25.53
N GLU A 550 19.03 8.83 -26.07
CA GLU A 550 18.14 9.11 -27.19
C GLU A 550 17.05 10.12 -26.81
N ASN A 551 16.48 10.82 -27.78
CA ASN A 551 15.55 11.93 -27.53
C ASN A 551 14.30 11.49 -26.75
N GLU A 552 13.72 10.33 -27.07
CA GLU A 552 12.57 9.77 -26.35
C GLU A 552 12.91 9.46 -24.89
N GLU A 553 14.11 8.91 -24.67
CA GLU A 553 14.64 8.56 -23.34
C GLU A 553 14.91 9.84 -22.53
N LEU A 554 15.47 10.87 -23.16
CA LEU A 554 15.71 12.18 -22.58
C LEU A 554 14.40 12.84 -22.11
N LEU A 555 13.37 12.83 -22.96
CA LEU A 555 12.13 13.53 -22.69
C LEU A 555 11.19 12.74 -21.76
N PHE A 556 11.09 11.42 -21.94
CA PHE A 556 10.02 10.61 -21.36
C PHE A 556 10.52 9.44 -20.49
N GLY A 557 11.83 9.30 -20.28
CA GLY A 557 12.40 8.33 -19.35
C GLY A 557 11.91 8.55 -17.91
N GLU A 558 11.41 7.49 -17.28
CA GLU A 558 10.86 7.53 -15.92
C GLU A 558 11.88 7.14 -14.85
N THR A 559 13.02 7.84 -14.87
CA THR A 559 14.14 7.64 -13.95
C THR A 559 13.70 7.78 -12.49
N LYS A 560 13.77 6.69 -11.71
CA LYS A 560 13.46 6.74 -10.27
C LYS A 560 14.63 7.35 -9.49
N GLY A 561 14.32 8.04 -8.38
CA GLY A 561 15.31 8.79 -7.59
C GLY A 561 15.87 10.02 -8.31
N LEU A 562 15.02 10.74 -9.03
CA LEU A 562 15.37 11.96 -9.76
C LEU A 562 14.35 13.05 -9.42
N MET A 563 14.85 14.24 -9.06
CA MET A 563 13.99 15.36 -8.64
C MET A 563 14.31 16.60 -9.44
N ILE A 564 13.29 17.41 -9.70
CA ILE A 564 13.42 18.75 -10.28
C ILE A 564 13.14 19.75 -9.18
N ILE A 565 14.04 20.70 -9.00
CA ILE A 565 13.86 21.82 -8.07
C ILE A 565 13.92 23.16 -8.81
N THR A 566 13.29 24.17 -8.21
CA THR A 566 13.57 25.56 -8.59
C THR A 566 14.16 26.35 -7.44
N ILE A 567 15.05 27.29 -7.76
CA ILE A 567 15.74 28.18 -6.82
C ILE A 567 15.88 29.58 -7.44
N SER A 568 16.12 30.60 -6.62
CA SER A 568 16.55 31.91 -7.12
C SER A 568 18.03 31.91 -7.53
N GLU A 569 18.42 32.93 -8.30
CA GLU A 569 19.80 33.10 -8.77
C GLU A 569 20.80 33.23 -7.61
N GLU A 570 20.44 33.94 -6.53
CA GLU A 570 21.33 34.06 -5.36
C GLU A 570 21.62 32.73 -4.64
N SER A 571 20.77 31.71 -4.82
CA SER A 571 20.88 30.42 -4.11
C SER A 571 21.72 29.37 -4.84
N ILE A 572 22.22 29.64 -6.06
CA ILE A 572 22.95 28.64 -6.88
C ILE A 572 24.18 28.08 -6.15
N ILE A 573 25.02 28.97 -5.62
CA ILE A 573 26.28 28.57 -4.96
C ILE A 573 25.98 27.71 -3.71
N GLU A 574 24.89 28.02 -3.01
CA GLU A 574 24.51 27.31 -1.79
C GLU A 574 23.96 25.92 -2.09
N ILE A 575 23.08 25.78 -3.09
CA ILE A 575 22.57 24.46 -3.48
C ILE A 575 23.68 23.56 -4.04
N GLU A 576 24.63 24.10 -4.81
CA GLU A 576 25.74 23.34 -5.37
C GLU A 576 26.65 22.82 -4.27
N ARG A 577 26.97 23.64 -3.27
CA ARG A 577 27.74 23.23 -2.09
C ARG A 577 27.02 22.14 -1.30
N LEU A 578 25.72 22.30 -1.08
CA LEU A 578 24.91 21.30 -0.38
C LEU A 578 24.91 19.96 -1.12
N CYS A 579 24.72 19.99 -2.44
CA CYS A 579 24.74 18.79 -3.28
C CYS A 579 26.11 18.12 -3.29
N MET A 580 27.20 18.90 -3.43
CA MET A 580 28.57 18.40 -3.38
C MET A 580 28.89 17.71 -2.05
N ASN A 581 28.50 18.31 -0.93
CA ASN A 581 28.73 17.75 0.41
C ASN A 581 27.99 16.42 0.63
N LEU A 582 26.81 16.28 0.03
CA LEU A 582 25.98 15.08 0.15
C LEU A 582 26.21 14.05 -0.96
N GLY A 583 27.06 14.35 -1.95
CA GLY A 583 27.38 13.48 -3.07
C GLY A 583 26.22 13.34 -4.08
N VAL A 584 25.38 14.37 -4.23
CA VAL A 584 24.26 14.38 -5.16
C VAL A 584 24.64 15.13 -6.43
N PRO A 585 24.57 14.51 -7.62
CA PRO A 585 24.69 15.22 -8.89
C PRO A 585 23.62 16.31 -8.99
N CYS A 586 24.03 17.54 -9.29
CA CYS A 586 23.14 18.68 -9.44
C CYS A 586 23.42 19.35 -10.78
N THR A 587 22.43 19.34 -11.68
CA THR A 587 22.57 19.87 -13.03
C THR A 587 21.53 20.95 -13.26
N THR A 588 21.98 22.18 -13.55
CA THR A 588 21.10 23.24 -14.04
C THR A 588 20.68 22.93 -15.47
N ILE A 589 19.36 22.84 -15.71
CA ILE A 589 18.80 22.45 -17.00
C ILE A 589 18.04 23.59 -17.70
N GLY A 590 17.80 24.71 -17.02
CA GLY A 590 17.02 25.78 -17.63
C GLY A 590 16.56 26.85 -16.66
N ARG A 591 15.58 27.64 -17.11
CA ARG A 591 14.93 28.68 -16.32
C ARG A 591 13.42 28.69 -16.52
N VAL A 592 12.69 29.11 -15.49
CA VAL A 592 11.27 29.46 -15.58
C VAL A 592 11.12 30.75 -16.39
N THR A 593 10.14 30.82 -17.27
CA THR A 593 9.85 32.00 -18.11
C THR A 593 8.44 32.54 -17.84
N ASP A 594 8.14 33.74 -18.31
CA ASP A 594 6.84 34.45 -18.18
C ASP A 594 6.12 34.64 -19.52
N ASN A 595 6.62 34.01 -20.58
CA ASN A 595 6.11 34.12 -21.94
C ASN A 595 5.08 33.04 -22.30
N GLY A 596 4.65 32.21 -21.34
CA GLY A 596 3.71 31.12 -21.59
C GLY A 596 4.21 30.08 -22.59
N HIS A 597 5.53 29.89 -22.72
CA HIS A 597 6.11 28.94 -23.67
C HIS A 597 6.96 27.87 -22.98
N PHE A 598 6.70 26.60 -23.29
CA PHE A 598 7.54 25.48 -22.88
C PHE A 598 8.40 25.01 -24.05
N SER A 599 9.71 25.20 -23.94
CA SER A 599 10.69 24.69 -24.90
C SER A 599 11.68 23.74 -24.21
N PHE A 600 11.96 22.60 -24.84
CA PHE A 600 13.00 21.66 -24.42
C PHE A 600 13.91 21.35 -25.61
N ASN A 601 15.16 21.83 -25.56
CA ASN A 601 16.09 21.81 -26.69
C ASN A 601 15.37 22.33 -27.96
N ASP A 602 15.54 21.64 -29.09
CA ASP A 602 14.82 21.79 -30.35
C ASP A 602 13.72 20.72 -30.53
N LEU A 603 13.42 19.97 -29.45
CA LEU A 603 12.54 18.79 -29.49
C LEU A 603 11.09 19.12 -29.11
N ILE A 604 10.91 19.97 -28.10
CA ILE A 604 9.61 20.44 -27.63
C ILE A 604 9.54 21.94 -27.78
N ASP A 605 8.44 22.43 -28.34
CA ASP A 605 8.13 23.85 -28.46
C ASP A 605 6.61 24.03 -28.46
N ILE A 606 6.02 24.34 -27.30
CA ILE A 606 4.56 24.42 -27.12
C ILE A 606 4.17 25.67 -26.33
N ASN A 607 3.11 26.34 -26.80
CA ASN A 607 2.41 27.36 -26.01
C ASN A 607 1.61 26.71 -24.85
N CYS A 608 1.89 27.15 -23.63
CA CYS A 608 1.32 26.60 -22.41
C CYS A 608 -0.21 26.65 -22.35
N ASP A 609 -0.84 27.69 -22.90
CA ASP A 609 -2.31 27.81 -22.90
C ASP A 609 -2.98 26.65 -23.62
N ASN A 610 -2.38 26.17 -24.72
CA ASN A 610 -2.95 25.09 -25.52
C ASN A 610 -3.06 23.79 -24.71
N PHE A 611 -2.03 23.43 -23.96
CA PHE A 611 -2.05 22.20 -23.19
C PHE A 611 -2.71 22.35 -21.81
N ILE A 612 -2.64 23.55 -21.19
CA ILE A 612 -3.42 23.86 -19.99
C ILE A 612 -4.92 23.72 -20.26
N GLN A 613 -5.41 24.22 -21.41
CA GLN A 613 -6.81 24.06 -21.80
C GLN A 613 -7.19 22.58 -22.00
N GLN A 614 -6.35 21.78 -22.65
CA GLN A 614 -6.59 20.35 -22.84
C GLN A 614 -6.60 19.60 -21.51
N ILE A 615 -5.60 19.83 -20.64
CA ILE A 615 -5.56 19.25 -19.30
C ILE A 615 -6.78 19.68 -18.49
N THR A 616 -7.20 20.95 -18.56
CA THR A 616 -8.35 21.45 -17.80
C THR A 616 -9.65 20.80 -18.28
N LYS A 617 -9.85 20.66 -19.60
CA LYS A 617 -10.98 19.92 -20.19
C LYS A 617 -10.98 18.47 -19.74
N SER A 618 -9.83 17.80 -19.77
CA SER A 618 -9.69 16.41 -19.31
C SER A 618 -9.96 16.31 -17.80
N LYS A 619 -9.31 17.12 -16.95
CA LYS A 619 -9.50 17.13 -15.48
C LYS A 619 -10.96 17.34 -15.06
N ASN A 620 -11.68 18.23 -15.74
CA ASN A 620 -13.12 18.46 -15.51
C ASN A 620 -13.98 17.26 -15.94
N HIS A 621 -13.51 16.42 -16.85
CA HIS A 621 -14.15 15.14 -17.21
C HIS A 621 -13.95 14.02 -16.16
N PHE A 622 -12.96 14.15 -15.27
CA PHE A 622 -12.67 13.18 -14.21
C PHE A 622 -13.36 13.50 -12.88
N PHE A 623 -13.73 14.76 -12.63
CA PHE A 623 -14.32 15.22 -11.37
C PHE A 623 -15.37 16.32 -11.64
N ILE A 624 -16.59 15.89 -11.98
CA ILE A 624 -17.86 16.56 -11.60
C ILE A 624 -18.58 15.62 -10.64
#